data_AF-A0A3S3UTS7-F1
#
_entry.id   AF-A0A3S3UTS7-F1
#
_cell.length_a   1.000
_cell.length_b   1.000
_cell.length_c   1.000
_cell.angle_alpha   90.00
_cell.angle_beta   90.00
_cell.angle_gamma   90.00
#
_symmetry.space_group_name_H-M   'P 1'
#
loop_
_entity.id
_entity.type
_entity.pdbx_description
1 polymer ?
#
loop_
_entity_poly.entity_id
_entity_poly.type
_entity_poly.pdbx_seq_one_letter_code
_entity_poly.pdbx_strand_id
1 'polypeptide(L)'
;MELVAIKKTFRVDGGAPCPVIISDDNNLRLIFYGSENATEEERIIGLKFISVFYHSFGPPNGEALDGHPYYDLGLGQFDFCELLNSDLVEKLGKMGRFHPYYNPAAYNTKHHYIIPFKESVFECVSDSFEVSVQEATIYDRAVSIIYQPFKAN
;
A
#
# COMPACT_ATOMS: atom_id res chain seq x y z
N MET A 1 15.47 6.73 -10.20
CA MET A 1 14.16 6.19 -9.79
C MET A 1 13.49 5.61 -11.01
N GLU A 2 12.81 4.48 -10.86
CA GLU A 2 12.03 3.83 -11.91
C GLU A 2 10.75 3.29 -11.28
N LEU A 3 9.60 3.56 -11.90
CA LEU A 3 8.32 3.07 -11.41
C LEU A 3 7.96 1.79 -12.16
N VAL A 4 7.75 0.70 -11.44
CA VAL A 4 7.46 -0.61 -12.01
C VAL A 4 6.10 -1.07 -11.51
N ALA A 5 5.18 -1.37 -12.44
CA ALA A 5 3.90 -1.98 -12.09
C ALA A 5 4.13 -3.40 -11.56
N ILE A 6 3.58 -3.68 -10.37
CA ILE A 6 3.59 -5.03 -9.81
C ILE A 6 2.58 -5.86 -10.60
N LYS A 7 3.02 -6.97 -11.20
CA LYS A 7 2.11 -7.93 -11.84
C LYS A 7 1.27 -8.62 -10.76
N LYS A 8 -0.02 -8.29 -10.72
CA LYS A 8 -0.96 -8.78 -9.69
C LYS A 8 -1.81 -9.94 -10.18
N THR A 9 -2.42 -10.60 -9.22
CA THR A 9 -3.63 -11.43 -9.38
C THR A 9 -4.92 -10.65 -9.07
N PHE A 10 -4.88 -9.32 -9.01
CA PHE A 10 -6.06 -8.50 -8.69
C PHE A 10 -6.05 -7.14 -9.40
N ARG A 11 -7.21 -6.50 -9.44
CA ARG A 11 -7.44 -5.12 -9.89
C ARG A 11 -8.12 -4.33 -8.78
N VAL A 12 -7.80 -3.04 -8.71
CA VAL A 12 -8.52 -2.09 -7.84
C VAL A 12 -9.81 -1.67 -8.55
N ASP A 13 -10.91 -1.53 -7.81
CA ASP A 13 -12.16 -1.01 -8.38
C ASP A 13 -11.99 0.48 -8.78
N GLY A 14 -12.30 0.81 -10.02
CA GLY A 14 -12.12 2.17 -10.56
C GLY A 14 -13.25 3.14 -10.21
N GLY A 15 -14.40 2.65 -9.75
CA GLY A 15 -15.57 3.45 -9.42
C GLY A 15 -15.57 3.91 -7.97
N ALA A 16 -15.47 2.96 -7.04
CA ALA A 16 -15.57 3.16 -5.61
C ALA A 16 -14.68 2.16 -4.82
N PRO A 17 -13.34 2.28 -4.88
CA PRO A 17 -12.43 1.34 -4.24
C PRO A 17 -12.51 1.33 -2.71
N CYS A 18 -13.06 2.38 -2.08
CA CYS A 18 -13.25 2.52 -0.62
C CYS A 18 -12.08 1.98 0.23
N PRO A 19 -10.83 2.45 0.01
CA PRO A 19 -9.67 2.00 0.77
C PRO A 19 -9.79 2.29 2.27
N VAL A 20 -9.45 1.29 3.08
CA VAL A 20 -9.39 1.35 4.55
C VAL A 20 -8.01 0.90 5.01
N ILE A 21 -7.41 1.67 5.93
CA ILE A 21 -6.14 1.34 6.55
C ILE A 21 -6.36 0.94 8.01
N ILE A 22 -5.70 -0.15 8.40
CA ILE A 22 -5.60 -0.58 9.80
C ILE A 22 -4.12 -0.65 10.13
N SER A 23 -3.69 0.19 11.06
CA SER A 23 -2.28 0.29 11.43
C SER A 23 -2.08 0.42 12.93
N ASP A 24 -1.02 -0.21 13.43
CA ASP A 24 -0.42 0.02 14.75
C ASP A 24 1.11 0.02 14.59
N ASP A 25 1.85 0.03 15.70
CA ASP A 25 3.32 0.06 15.68
C ASP A 25 3.97 -1.12 14.93
N ASN A 26 3.27 -2.25 14.79
CA ASN A 26 3.80 -3.49 14.20
C ASN A 26 3.02 -3.98 12.97
N ASN A 27 1.79 -3.51 12.76
CA ASN A 27 0.90 -3.99 11.72
C ASN A 27 0.52 -2.87 10.76
N LEU A 28 0.52 -3.15 9.46
CA LEU A 28 -0.11 -2.31 8.45
C LEU A 28 -0.89 -3.19 7.48
N ARG A 29 -2.19 -2.89 7.39
CA ARG A 29 -3.10 -3.52 6.43
C ARG A 29 -3.82 -2.47 5.64
N LEU A 30 -3.94 -2.72 4.34
CA LEU A 30 -4.73 -1.92 3.42
C LEU A 30 -5.79 -2.84 2.80
N ILE A 31 -7.05 -2.42 2.88
CA ILE A 31 -8.20 -3.18 2.39
C ILE A 31 -8.98 -2.29 1.43
N PHE A 32 -9.39 -2.81 0.28
CA PHE A 32 -10.17 -2.07 -0.71
C PHE A 32 -10.99 -3.02 -1.59
N TYR A 33 -11.94 -2.46 -2.32
CA TYR A 33 -12.71 -3.15 -3.34
C TYR A 33 -11.92 -3.34 -4.63
N GLY A 34 -12.08 -4.51 -5.23
CA GLY A 34 -11.41 -4.88 -6.45
C GLY A 34 -11.99 -6.15 -7.06
N SER A 35 -11.22 -6.78 -7.93
CA SER A 35 -11.56 -8.06 -8.53
C SER A 35 -10.29 -8.89 -8.75
N GLU A 36 -10.39 -10.21 -8.78
CA GLU A 36 -9.25 -11.06 -9.14
C GLU A 36 -8.94 -10.90 -10.64
N ASN A 37 -9.99 -10.88 -11.46
CA ASN A 37 -9.92 -10.75 -12.91
C ASN A 37 -10.99 -9.79 -13.47
N ALA A 38 -10.79 -9.32 -14.71
CA ALA A 38 -11.64 -8.33 -15.37
C ALA A 38 -13.13 -8.73 -15.56
N THR A 39 -13.45 -10.02 -15.40
CA THR A 39 -14.77 -10.61 -15.65
C THR A 39 -15.48 -11.06 -14.37
N GLU A 40 -14.90 -10.80 -13.20
CA GLU A 40 -15.38 -11.35 -11.93
C GLU A 40 -16.16 -10.34 -11.09
N GLU A 41 -16.96 -10.89 -10.16
CA GLU A 41 -17.69 -10.15 -9.15
C GLU A 41 -16.74 -9.35 -8.23
N GLU A 42 -17.25 -8.25 -7.68
CA GLU A 42 -16.53 -7.41 -6.75
C GLU A 42 -16.08 -8.22 -5.51
N ARG A 43 -14.79 -8.12 -5.17
CA ARG A 43 -14.14 -8.79 -4.05
C ARG A 43 -13.50 -7.77 -3.13
N ILE A 44 -13.22 -8.22 -1.91
CA ILE A 44 -12.38 -7.47 -0.99
C ILE A 44 -10.94 -7.95 -1.16
N ILE A 45 -10.05 -7.01 -1.49
CA ILE A 45 -8.61 -7.22 -1.57
C ILE A 45 -7.99 -6.71 -0.28
N GLY A 46 -7.20 -7.54 0.38
CA GLY A 46 -6.42 -7.20 1.57
C GLY A 46 -4.92 -7.33 1.30
N LEU A 47 -4.17 -6.26 1.53
CA LEU A 47 -2.72 -6.23 1.54
C LEU A 47 -2.22 -6.14 2.97
N LYS A 48 -1.31 -7.02 3.35
CA LYS A 48 -0.60 -6.95 4.64
C LYS A 48 0.87 -6.71 4.36
N PHE A 49 1.41 -5.61 4.87
CA PHE A 49 2.81 -5.25 4.67
C PHE A 49 3.67 -5.77 5.82
N ILE A 50 4.86 -6.29 5.52
CA ILE A 50 5.77 -6.92 6.47
C ILE A 50 6.94 -6.00 6.78
N SER A 51 7.28 -5.83 8.06
CA SER A 51 8.36 -4.94 8.53
C SER A 51 8.25 -3.51 8.01
N VAL A 52 7.06 -2.92 8.20
CA VAL A 52 6.73 -1.57 7.73
C VAL A 52 7.60 -0.54 8.44
N PHE A 53 8.14 0.39 7.66
CA PHE A 53 8.99 1.46 8.14
C PHE A 53 8.34 2.84 8.00
N TYR A 54 7.46 2.98 7.00
CA TYR A 54 6.75 4.22 6.72
C TYR A 54 5.45 3.90 5.99
N HIS A 55 4.41 4.70 6.22
CA HIS A 55 3.27 4.77 5.32
C HIS A 55 2.67 6.18 5.29
N SER A 56 1.97 6.48 4.20
CA SER A 56 1.13 7.67 4.07
C SER A 56 -0.15 7.33 3.32
N PHE A 57 -1.19 8.10 3.57
CA PHE A 57 -2.47 7.96 2.88
C PHE A 57 -3.18 9.30 2.85
N GLY A 58 -3.38 9.84 1.65
CA GLY A 58 -3.91 11.18 1.50
C GLY A 58 -3.75 11.72 0.08
N PRO A 59 -3.64 13.05 -0.10
CA PRO A 59 -3.56 13.66 -1.43
C PRO A 59 -2.29 13.24 -2.19
N PRO A 60 -2.29 13.34 -3.53
CA PRO A 60 -3.37 13.87 -4.37
C PRO A 60 -4.54 12.90 -4.57
N ASN A 61 -5.67 13.41 -5.04
CA ASN A 61 -6.73 12.58 -5.60
C ASN A 61 -6.46 12.32 -7.09
N GLY A 62 -7.36 11.58 -7.73
CA GLY A 62 -7.23 11.22 -9.13
C GLY A 62 -7.19 12.40 -10.11
N GLU A 63 -7.89 13.50 -9.80
CA GLU A 63 -7.95 14.70 -10.65
C GLU A 63 -6.67 15.55 -10.58
N ALA A 64 -5.89 15.39 -9.51
CA ALA A 64 -4.64 16.11 -9.27
C ALA A 64 -3.43 15.16 -9.20
N LEU A 65 -3.55 13.95 -9.76
CA LEU A 65 -2.50 12.92 -9.70
C LEU A 65 -1.23 13.37 -10.44
N ASP A 66 -1.36 14.27 -11.42
CA ASP A 66 -0.25 14.92 -12.12
C ASP A 66 0.64 15.77 -11.20
N GLY A 67 0.14 16.18 -10.04
CA GLY A 67 0.93 16.80 -8.98
C GLY A 67 1.76 15.84 -8.14
N HIS A 68 1.62 14.52 -8.31
CA HIS A 68 2.40 13.54 -7.55
C HIS A 68 3.88 13.56 -7.99
N PRO A 69 4.87 13.50 -7.06
CA PRO A 69 6.30 13.53 -7.39
C PRO A 69 6.80 12.46 -8.38
N TYR A 70 6.01 11.41 -8.61
CA TYR A 70 6.37 10.29 -9.49
C TYR A 70 5.43 10.15 -10.68
N TYR A 71 4.56 11.13 -10.94
CA TYR A 71 3.64 11.10 -12.07
C TYR A 71 4.36 10.90 -13.41
N ASP A 72 5.42 11.69 -13.63
CA ASP A 72 6.24 11.64 -14.86
C ASP A 72 7.00 10.30 -15.05
N LEU A 73 7.06 9.45 -14.01
CA LEU A 73 7.59 8.09 -14.10
C LEU A 73 6.56 7.07 -14.59
N GLY A 74 5.33 7.51 -14.88
CA GLY A 74 4.23 6.67 -15.37
C GLY A 74 3.23 6.25 -14.29
N LEU A 75 3.12 6.99 -13.18
CA LEU A 75 2.15 6.67 -12.12
C LEU A 75 0.71 6.89 -12.60
N GLY A 76 -0.05 5.79 -12.72
CA GLY A 76 -1.46 5.81 -13.11
C GLY A 76 -2.41 5.57 -11.93
N GLN A 77 -3.67 5.97 -12.10
CA GLN A 77 -4.72 5.60 -11.14
C GLN A 77 -4.91 4.08 -11.12
N PHE A 78 -5.16 3.54 -9.93
CA PHE A 78 -5.53 2.13 -9.67
C PHE A 78 -4.40 1.10 -9.89
N ASP A 79 -3.22 1.55 -10.27
CA ASP A 79 -2.03 0.73 -10.37
C ASP A 79 -1.41 0.48 -8.97
N PHE A 80 -0.78 -0.68 -8.79
CA PHE A 80 0.13 -0.90 -7.66
C PHE A 80 1.52 -0.97 -8.23
N CYS A 81 2.34 -0.05 -7.78
CA CYS A 81 3.67 0.13 -8.30
C CYS A 81 4.67 -0.05 -7.18
N GLU A 82 5.86 -0.49 -7.57
CA GLU A 82 7.06 -0.35 -6.78
C GLU A 82 7.92 0.76 -7.39
N LEU A 83 8.44 1.66 -6.56
CA LEU A 83 9.42 2.65 -6.96
C LEU A 83 10.84 2.14 -6.66
N LEU A 84 11.55 1.73 -7.71
CA LEU A 84 12.94 1.31 -7.62
C LEU A 84 13.86 2.52 -7.42
N ASN A 85 14.92 2.32 -6.63
CA ASN A 85 15.87 3.37 -6.22
C ASN A 85 15.16 4.56 -5.55
N SER A 86 14.21 4.27 -4.66
CA SER A 86 13.36 5.24 -3.96
C SER A 86 14.15 6.27 -3.15
N ASP A 87 13.91 7.54 -3.43
CA ASP A 87 14.42 8.69 -2.69
C ASP A 87 13.82 8.77 -1.28
N LEU A 88 12.57 8.32 -1.08
CA LEU A 88 11.95 8.20 0.22
C LEU A 88 12.71 7.19 1.11
N VAL A 89 13.11 6.02 0.56
CA VAL A 89 13.93 5.05 1.29
C VAL A 89 15.28 5.66 1.66
N GLU A 90 15.92 6.38 0.74
CA GLU A 90 17.18 7.09 1.01
C GLU A 90 17.03 8.14 2.11
N LYS A 91 15.95 8.95 2.06
CA LYS A 91 15.62 9.96 3.07
C LYS A 91 15.41 9.34 4.44
N LEU A 92 14.65 8.25 4.52
CA LEU A 92 14.41 7.49 5.74
C LEU A 92 15.73 6.92 6.31
N GLY A 93 16.61 6.39 5.45
CA GLY A 93 17.96 5.95 5.83
C GLY A 93 18.80 7.08 6.45
N LYS A 94 18.79 8.26 5.83
CA LYS A 94 19.47 9.46 6.37
C LYS A 94 18.90 9.90 7.72
N MET A 95 17.61 9.74 7.96
CA MET A 95 17.00 10.01 9.27
C MET A 95 17.44 8.98 10.32
N GLY A 96 17.47 7.70 9.96
CA GLY A 96 17.85 6.61 10.84
C GLY A 96 19.31 6.65 11.33
N ARG A 97 20.20 7.40 10.66
CA ARG A 97 21.63 7.50 11.02
C ARG A 97 21.92 8.00 12.43
N PHE A 98 20.95 8.67 13.04
CA PHE A 98 21.06 9.19 14.42
C PHE A 98 20.68 8.15 15.48
N HIS A 99 20.20 6.98 15.08
CA HIS A 99 19.86 5.90 15.99
C HIS A 99 21.13 5.15 16.45
N PRO A 100 21.29 4.82 17.75
CA PRO A 100 22.47 4.11 18.27
C PRO A 100 22.76 2.77 17.58
N TYR A 101 21.72 2.11 17.07
CA TYR A 101 21.81 0.82 16.37
C TYR A 101 21.62 0.96 14.86
N TYR A 102 22.01 2.10 14.27
CA TYR A 102 21.88 2.33 12.84
C TYR A 102 22.59 1.24 12.03
N ASN A 103 21.84 0.57 11.17
CA ASN A 103 22.34 -0.41 10.23
C ASN A 103 21.93 0.00 8.80
N PRO A 104 22.86 0.50 7.97
CA PRO A 104 22.53 0.88 6.60
C PRO A 104 22.06 -0.32 5.76
N ALA A 105 22.54 -1.53 6.04
CA ALA A 105 22.14 -2.72 5.29
C ALA A 105 20.66 -3.07 5.49
N ALA A 106 20.03 -2.62 6.58
CA ALA A 106 18.60 -2.82 6.82
C ALA A 106 17.69 -2.08 5.82
N TYR A 107 18.23 -1.09 5.10
CA TYR A 107 17.49 -0.36 4.06
C TYR A 107 17.57 -1.05 2.68
N ASN A 108 18.50 -2.00 2.49
CA ASN A 108 18.64 -2.72 1.23
C ASN A 108 17.48 -3.70 0.98
N THR A 109 16.73 -4.06 2.02
CA THR A 109 15.54 -4.91 1.91
C THR A 109 14.25 -4.10 1.79
N LYS A 110 14.32 -2.76 1.78
CA LYS A 110 13.14 -1.90 1.81
C LYS A 110 12.66 -1.60 0.40
N HIS A 111 11.38 -1.87 0.18
CA HIS A 111 10.66 -1.64 -1.05
C HIS A 111 9.69 -0.49 -0.85
N HIS A 112 9.55 0.37 -1.86
CA HIS A 112 8.64 1.51 -1.83
C HIS A 112 7.42 1.22 -2.71
N TYR A 113 6.28 1.03 -2.07
CA TYR A 113 5.03 0.67 -2.73
C TYR A 113 4.06 1.83 -2.79
N ILE A 114 3.36 1.98 -3.92
CA ILE A 114 2.45 3.10 -4.21
C ILE A 114 1.17 2.55 -4.85
N ILE A 115 0.01 2.96 -4.34
CA ILE A 115 -1.31 2.67 -4.91
C ILE A 115 -2.13 3.96 -4.95
N PRO A 116 -2.30 4.57 -6.13
CA PRO A 116 -3.24 5.67 -6.31
C PRO A 116 -4.67 5.15 -6.40
N PHE A 117 -5.53 5.61 -5.51
CA PHE A 117 -6.98 5.43 -5.56
C PHE A 117 -7.65 6.66 -6.17
N LYS A 118 -8.98 6.64 -6.20
CA LYS A 118 -9.78 7.74 -6.73
C LYS A 118 -9.61 9.04 -5.94
N GLU A 119 -9.63 8.98 -4.61
CA GLU A 119 -9.63 10.17 -3.75
C GLU A 119 -8.28 10.41 -3.04
N SER A 120 -7.36 9.45 -3.10
CA SER A 120 -6.13 9.48 -2.34
C SER A 120 -5.07 8.54 -2.92
N VAL A 121 -3.81 8.75 -2.55
CA VAL A 121 -2.71 7.82 -2.78
C VAL A 121 -2.31 7.17 -1.47
N PHE A 122 -2.14 5.86 -1.49
CA PHE A 122 -1.46 5.11 -0.44
C PHE A 122 0.00 4.90 -0.84
N GLU A 123 0.93 5.20 0.07
CA GLU A 123 2.35 4.89 -0.09
C GLU A 123 2.87 4.17 1.15
N CYS A 124 3.74 3.18 1.00
CA CYS A 124 4.45 2.61 2.13
C CYS A 124 5.85 2.09 1.80
N VAL A 125 6.70 2.04 2.82
CA VAL A 125 8.01 1.40 2.76
C VAL A 125 8.00 0.17 3.66
N SER A 126 8.22 -1.03 3.11
CA SER A 126 8.21 -2.30 3.84
C SER A 126 9.18 -3.32 3.22
N ASP A 127 9.42 -4.45 3.89
CA ASP A 127 10.27 -5.52 3.33
C ASP A 127 9.54 -6.35 2.28
N SER A 128 8.23 -6.55 2.44
CA SER A 128 7.39 -7.29 1.51
C SER A 128 5.91 -7.03 1.80
N PHE A 129 5.03 -7.70 1.05
CA PHE A 129 3.60 -7.74 1.30
C PHE A 129 3.00 -9.12 1.01
N GLU A 130 1.86 -9.40 1.64
CA GLU A 130 1.02 -10.57 1.40
C GLU A 130 -0.33 -10.10 0.86
N VAL A 131 -0.89 -10.84 -0.11
CA VAL A 131 -2.19 -10.55 -0.73
C VAL A 131 -3.23 -11.57 -0.24
N SER A 132 -4.42 -11.10 0.06
CA SER A 132 -5.60 -11.93 0.35
C SER A 132 -6.81 -11.43 -0.43
N VAL A 133 -7.62 -12.36 -0.94
CA VAL A 133 -8.85 -12.07 -1.69
C VAL A 133 -10.00 -12.76 -0.96
N GLN A 134 -11.10 -12.05 -0.73
CA GLN A 134 -12.27 -12.61 -0.04
C GLN A 134 -13.57 -12.26 -0.76
N GLU A 135 -14.46 -13.24 -0.85
CA GLU A 135 -15.86 -13.05 -1.22
C GLU A 135 -16.61 -12.47 -0.01
N ALA A 136 -16.90 -11.17 -0.01
CA ALA A 136 -17.74 -10.58 1.02
C ALA A 136 -18.21 -9.16 0.65
N THR A 137 -19.33 -8.75 1.26
CA THR A 137 -19.70 -7.34 1.36
C THR A 137 -18.82 -6.65 2.42
N ILE A 138 -18.44 -5.37 2.21
CA ILE A 138 -17.55 -4.66 3.14
C ILE A 138 -18.15 -4.51 4.54
N TYR A 139 -19.47 -4.53 4.66
CA TYR A 139 -20.16 -4.46 5.94
C TYR A 139 -19.88 -5.70 6.79
N ASP A 140 -20.03 -6.89 6.22
CA ASP A 140 -19.80 -8.14 6.96
C ASP A 140 -18.33 -8.28 7.38
N ARG A 141 -17.40 -7.76 6.55
CA ARG A 141 -15.96 -7.83 6.85
C ARG A 141 -15.47 -6.73 7.79
N ALA A 142 -15.87 -5.48 7.60
CA ALA A 142 -15.54 -4.39 8.51
C ALA A 142 -16.05 -4.69 9.93
N VAL A 143 -17.28 -5.23 10.04
CA VAL A 143 -17.82 -5.75 11.30
C VAL A 143 -16.93 -6.88 11.85
N SER A 144 -16.58 -7.88 11.05
CA SER A 144 -15.74 -9.00 11.53
C SER A 144 -14.33 -8.59 11.99
N ILE A 145 -13.76 -7.54 11.39
CA ILE A 145 -12.43 -7.02 11.69
C ILE A 145 -12.45 -6.16 12.96
N ILE A 146 -13.50 -5.36 13.15
CA ILE A 146 -13.72 -4.62 14.41
C ILE A 146 -13.90 -5.58 15.59
N TYR A 147 -14.53 -6.74 15.38
CA TYR A 147 -14.80 -7.72 16.44
C TYR A 147 -13.73 -8.82 16.59
N GLN A 148 -12.66 -8.82 15.79
CA GLN A 148 -11.54 -9.75 15.99
C GLN A 148 -10.58 -9.20 17.05
N PRO A 149 -10.45 -9.82 18.23
CA PRO A 149 -9.44 -9.42 19.19
C PRO A 149 -8.05 -9.66 18.58
N PHE A 150 -7.16 -8.68 18.72
CA PHE A 150 -5.74 -8.86 18.46
C PHE A 150 -5.23 -10.01 19.34
N LYS A 151 -4.89 -11.14 18.71
CA LYS A 151 -4.13 -12.17 19.40
C LYS A 151 -2.70 -11.66 19.54
N ALA A 152 -2.36 -11.19 20.73
CA ALA A 152 -0.97 -11.06 21.13
C ALA A 152 -0.35 -12.47 21.09
N ASN A 153 0.74 -12.62 20.33
CA ASN A 153 1.63 -13.77 20.46
C ASN A 153 2.49 -13.59 21.71
#